data_AF-A0ABC9VSX3-F1
#
_entry.id   AF-A0ABC9VSX3-F1
#
_cell.length_a   1.000
_cell.length_b   1.000
_cell.length_c   1.000
_cell.angle_alpha   90.00
_cell.angle_beta   90.00
_cell.angle_gamma   90.00
#
_symmetry.space_group_name_H-M   'P 1'
#
loop_
_entity.id
_entity.type
_entity.pdbx_description
1 polymer ?
#
loop_
_entity_poly.entity_id
_entity_poly.type
_entity_poly.pdbx_seq_one_letter_code
_entity_poly.pdbx_strand_id
1 'polypeptide(L)' 'MLIKVDFNDNNNILIVALSIGLGLGVTVYPQIFQAFPQTVQLFLGNGIVVASLSATSLNLILKGRSSVE' A
#
# COMPACT_ATOMS: atom_id res chain seq x y z
N MET A 1 20.63 -4.85 -4.35
CA MET A 1 19.99 -6.14 -4.71
C MET A 1 18.52 -6.02 -4.31
N LEU A 2 17.58 -6.10 -5.26
CA LEU A 2 16.15 -6.09 -4.91
C LEU A 2 15.85 -7.32 -4.06
N ILE A 3 15.23 -7.11 -2.91
CA ILE A 3 14.85 -8.16 -1.98
C ILE A 3 14.00 -9.19 -2.72
N LYS A 4 14.41 -10.46 -2.68
CA LYS A 4 13.67 -11.54 -3.32
C LYS A 4 12.43 -11.80 -2.47
N VAL A 5 11.31 -11.23 -2.88
CA VAL A 5 10.02 -11.51 -2.27
C VAL A 5 9.64 -12.94 -2.62
N ASP A 6 9.47 -13.78 -1.62
CA ASP A 6 8.95 -15.12 -1.81
C ASP A 6 7.45 -15.02 -2.12
N PHE A 7 7.09 -15.32 -3.37
CA PHE A 7 5.71 -15.34 -3.86
C PHE A 7 5.04 -16.71 -3.67
N ASN A 8 5.65 -17.64 -2.94
CA ASN A 8 4.99 -18.89 -2.56
C ASN A 8 4.15 -18.72 -1.27
N ASP A 9 4.43 -17.64 -0.51
CA ASP A 9 3.62 -17.22 0.62
C ASP A 9 2.41 -16.40 0.12
N ASN A 10 1.21 -16.99 0.27
CA ASN A 10 -0.06 -16.36 -0.07
C ASN A 10 -0.22 -14.98 0.57
N ASN A 11 0.33 -14.75 1.77
CA ASN A 11 0.25 -13.45 2.43
C ASN A 11 1.06 -12.40 1.67
N ASN A 12 2.28 -12.73 1.22
CA ASN A 12 3.10 -11.81 0.43
C ASN A 12 2.40 -11.43 -0.89
N ILE A 13 1.83 -12.41 -1.61
CA ILE A 13 1.09 -12.13 -2.84
C ILE A 13 -0.11 -11.22 -2.56
N LEU A 14 -0.88 -11.50 -1.50
CA LEU A 14 -2.04 -10.68 -1.13
C LEU A 14 -1.64 -9.25 -0.76
N ILE A 15 -0.57 -9.08 0.04
CA ILE A 15 -0.04 -7.76 0.39
C ILE A 15 0.32 -6.99 -0.88
N VAL A 16 1.08 -7.61 -1.79
CA VAL A 16 1.50 -6.99 -3.05
C VAL A 16 0.31 -6.63 -3.94
N ALA A 17 -0.60 -7.57 -4.17
CA ALA A 17 -1.77 -7.37 -5.03
C ALA A 17 -2.70 -6.26 -4.51
N LEU A 18 -3.00 -6.26 -3.20
CA LEU A 18 -3.87 -5.26 -2.58
C LEU A 18 -3.20 -3.88 -2.54
N SER A 19 -1.90 -3.81 -2.27
CA SER A 19 -1.18 -2.52 -2.21
C SER A 19 -1.07 -1.86 -3.57
N ILE A 20 -0.78 -2.64 -4.61
CA ILE A 20 -0.78 -2.16 -6.00
C ILE A 20 -2.19 -1.76 -6.42
N GLY A 21 -3.20 -2.59 -6.12
CA GLY A 21 -4.60 -2.30 -6.44
C GLY A 21 -5.10 -1.01 -5.81
N LEU A 22 -4.79 -0.78 -4.52
CA LEU A 22 -5.14 0.45 -3.82
C LEU A 22 -4.37 1.66 -4.37
N GLY A 23 -3.06 1.54 -4.59
CA GLY A 23 -2.26 2.64 -5.15
C GLY A 23 -2.72 3.07 -6.54
N LEU A 24 -3.03 2.11 -7.41
CA LEU A 24 -3.58 2.36 -8.73
C LEU A 24 -5.00 2.92 -8.63
N GLY A 25 -5.86 2.37 -7.76
CA GLY A 25 -7.23 2.85 -7.56
C GLY A 25 -7.29 4.32 -7.14
N VAL A 26 -6.39 4.74 -6.25
CA VAL A 26 -6.28 6.14 -5.82
C VAL A 26 -5.69 7.04 -6.91
N THR A 27 -4.78 6.51 -7.73
CA THR A 27 -4.24 7.26 -8.88
C THR A 27 -5.30 7.50 -9.97
N VAL A 28 -6.19 6.52 -10.19
CA VAL A 28 -7.27 6.62 -11.19
C VAL A 28 -8.39 7.52 -10.69
N TYR A 29 -8.72 7.45 -9.39
CA TYR A 29 -9.75 8.30 -8.77
C TYR A 29 -9.18 9.10 -7.59
N PRO A 30 -8.34 10.13 -7.83
CA PRO A 30 -7.85 11.00 -6.76
C PRO A 30 -8.97 11.84 -6.14
N GLN A 31 -10.12 11.91 -6.82
CA GLN A 31 -11.28 12.70 -6.43
C GLN A 31 -11.96 12.19 -5.15
N ILE A 32 -11.75 10.93 -4.77
CA ILE A 32 -12.30 10.36 -3.52
C ILE A 32 -11.75 11.04 -2.26
N PHE A 33 -10.60 11.72 -2.36
CA PHE A 33 -9.99 12.47 -1.27
C PHE A 33 -10.28 13.97 -1.32
N GLN A 34 -11.23 14.44 -2.16
CA GLN A 34 -11.61 15.86 -2.23
C GLN A 34 -12.29 16.40 -0.97
N ALA A 35 -12.83 15.51 -0.12
CA ALA A 35 -13.39 15.89 1.18
C ALA A 35 -12.32 16.11 2.27
N PHE A 36 -11.05 15.79 2.00
CA PHE A 36 -9.95 15.96 2.94
C PHE A 36 -9.21 17.29 2.74
N PRO A 37 -8.55 17.84 3.79
CA PRO A 37 -7.78 19.07 3.70
C PRO A 37 -6.61 18.95 2.70
N GLN A 38 -6.24 20.07 2.07
CA GLN A 38 -5.29 20.15 0.94
C GLN A 38 -3.97 19.40 1.19
N THR A 39 -3.45 19.44 2.41
CA THR A 39 -2.23 18.71 2.80
C THR A 39 -2.40 17.20 2.59
N VAL A 40 -3.50 16.64 3.08
CA VAL A 40 -3.82 15.22 3.02
C VAL A 40 -4.12 14.82 1.58
N GLN A 41 -4.77 15.68 0.81
CA GLN A 41 -5.03 15.48 -0.62
C GLN A 41 -3.74 15.44 -1.45
N LEU A 42 -2.72 16.23 -1.09
CA LEU A 42 -1.41 16.20 -1.75
C LEU A 42 -0.67 14.87 -1.50
N PHE A 43 -0.77 14.32 -0.29
CA PHE A 43 -0.13 13.04 0.05
C PHE A 43 -0.92 11.84 -0.49
N LEU A 44 -2.23 11.77 -0.26
CA LEU A 44 -3.07 10.66 -0.72
C LEU A 44 -3.39 10.74 -2.21
N GLY A 45 -3.26 11.90 -2.87
CA GLY A 45 -3.34 11.98 -4.33
C GLY A 45 -2.17 11.28 -5.04
N ASN A 46 -1.07 11.00 -4.32
CA ASN A 46 0.04 10.22 -4.83
C ASN A 46 -0.19 8.73 -4.54
N GLY A 47 -0.58 7.96 -5.57
CA GLY A 47 -0.85 6.53 -5.43
C GLY A 47 0.33 5.71 -4.87
N ILE A 48 1.56 6.19 -5.04
CA ILE A 48 2.76 5.56 -4.44
C ILE A 48 2.70 5.64 -2.92
N VAL A 49 2.34 6.79 -2.35
CA VAL A 49 2.25 6.97 -0.89
C VAL A 49 1.18 6.04 -0.33
N VAL A 50 0.02 5.97 -0.98
CA VAL A 50 -1.07 5.08 -0.55
C VAL A 50 -0.71 3.60 -0.71
N ALA A 51 -0.01 3.24 -1.81
CA ALA A 51 0.49 1.89 -2.02
C ALA A 51 1.47 1.48 -0.92
N SER A 52 2.45 2.32 -0.60
CA SER A 52 3.45 2.03 0.44
C SER A 52 2.83 1.98 1.83
N LEU A 53 1.90 2.89 2.15
CA LEU A 53 1.19 2.89 3.43
C LEU A 53 0.32 1.64 3.57
N SER A 54 -0.39 1.26 2.50
CA SER A 54 -1.20 0.03 2.45
C SER A 54 -0.30 -1.20 2.58
N ALA A 55 0.80 -1.28 1.82
CA ALA A 55 1.75 -2.40 1.90
C ALA A 55 2.31 -2.58 3.30
N THR A 56 2.72 -1.49 3.92
CA THR A 56 3.25 -1.52 5.29
C THR A 56 2.18 -1.95 6.29
N SER A 57 0.96 -1.41 6.17
CA SER A 57 -0.16 -1.75 7.05
C SER A 57 -0.60 -3.20 6.89
N LEU A 58 -0.76 -3.68 5.64
CA LEU A 58 -1.13 -5.06 5.35
C LEU A 58 -0.02 -6.03 5.74
N ASN A 59 1.26 -5.67 5.54
CA ASN A 59 2.37 -6.48 6.02
C ASN A 59 2.36 -6.59 7.56
N LEU A 60 2.07 -5.50 8.27
CA LEU A 60 1.94 -5.54 9.73
C LEU A 60 0.76 -6.41 10.20
N ILE A 61 -0.38 -6.35 9.51
CA ILE A 61 -1.59 -7.08 9.89
C ILE A 61 -1.49 -8.57 9.54
N LEU A 62 -1.08 -8.89 8.31
CA LEU A 62 -1.06 -10.26 7.79
C LEU A 62 0.17 -11.05 8.27
N LYS A 63 1.32 -10.38 8.42
CA LYS A 63 2.56 -11.01 8.87
C LYS A 63 2.87 -10.79 10.36
N GLY A 64 2.15 -9.89 11.05
CA GLY A 64 2.14 -9.76 12.51
C GLY A 64 3.51 -9.80 13.19
N ARG A 65 4.15 -8.64 13.41
CA ARG A 65 5.42 -8.46 14.16
C ARG A 65 6.65 -9.30 13.75
N SER A 66 6.55 -10.27 12.83
CA SER A 66 7.70 -11.09 12.39
C SER A 66 8.58 -10.44 11.30
N SER A 67 8.36 -9.17 10.96
CA SER A 67 9.09 -8.43 9.92
C SER A 67 9.97 -7.30 10.47
N VAL A 68 10.15 -7.24 11.79
CA VAL A 68 11.11 -6.34 12.46
C VAL A 68 12.25 -7.20 13.00
N GLU A 69 12.89 -7.98 12.13
CA GLU A 69 14.22 -8.57 12.32
C GLU A 69 14.91 -8.65 10.95
#